data_AF-A0A8H5XCE0-F1
#
_entry.id   AF-A0A8H5XCE0-F1
#
_cell.length_a   1.000
_cell.length_b   1.000
_cell.length_c   1.000
_cell.angle_alpha   90.00
_cell.angle_beta   90.00
_cell.angle_gamma   90.00
#
_symmetry.space_group_name_H-M   'P 1'
#
loop_
_entity.id
_entity.type
_entity.pdbx_description
1 polymer ?
#
loop_
_entity_poly.entity_id
_entity_poly.type
_entity_poly.pdbx_seq_one_letter_code
_entity_poly.pdbx_strand_id
1 'polypeptide(L)'
;MLLSFPQAVGHLALALGLLSNLVLAQCGPDNDGARCPLNVCCSSAGYCGTTSVYCGDGCQSAYGSCSVPTVPSCSSDGKTATNGRRVGYWRVQQAWDRSCDVVLPSQIQTNGLTHLILAFADFDSSSFAVGAQNSQDVEYYKQFTALQSSSLQTWIAIGGGSFSTETWSSMAASSSSRSAFISSLKSFMETYSFQGVDLDWEFPATSDAGNLVTLVQELRAAFGKDYGISAAVPADWGSIQGFNAAGMGKYVDFFNFMAYDLHGWGIDQEPAKNTVTYQASIVDIANDLMPLWANQTDPSLINLGIPLYGRGYTLSSSSCKEVGCAASGPSEEGSCVKDPTGVMVLSDIKKAITANQPTVELDSKAMQKVATWGSDQWIGYDDVDTLALKMAWADGLCLGGAVFWALDNNGGAWGATGKSPCKALRDANPKNVFFATVPSLQHTDLVLEELCYAFDTLKADGVTLFISYATPQGYLGHTEYIPIWEDLNRRKAVVFVHPINNVAAV
;
A
#
# COMPACT_ATOMS: atom_id res chain seq x y z
N MET A 1 -12.15 65.10 24.76
CA MET A 1 -10.85 64.56 24.28
C MET A 1 -10.05 64.18 25.51
N LEU A 2 -10.17 62.92 25.94
CA LEU A 2 -9.52 62.41 27.15
C LEU A 2 -8.34 61.52 26.75
N LEU A 3 -7.16 61.88 27.26
CA LEU A 3 -5.96 61.04 27.32
C LEU A 3 -5.94 60.32 28.68
N SER A 4 -5.52 59.05 28.72
CA SER A 4 -5.03 58.40 29.93
C SER A 4 -4.09 57.23 29.60
N PHE A 5 -3.05 57.11 30.42
CA PHE A 5 -1.94 56.15 30.44
C PHE A 5 -2.34 54.72 30.91
N PRO A 6 -1.42 53.73 30.87
CA PRO A 6 -1.69 52.28 30.89
C PRO A 6 -1.47 51.61 32.27
N GLN A 7 -2.05 50.43 32.48
CA GLN A 7 -1.52 49.36 33.34
C GLN A 7 -2.26 48.03 33.14
N ALA A 8 -1.59 46.95 33.55
CA ALA A 8 -1.78 45.56 33.17
C ALA A 8 -2.87 44.78 33.95
N VAL A 9 -3.09 43.56 33.44
CA VAL A 9 -3.69 42.34 34.05
C VAL A 9 -5.21 42.17 33.93
N GLY A 10 -5.63 41.07 33.26
CA GLY A 10 -6.95 40.45 33.46
C GLY A 10 -7.47 39.58 32.31
N HIS A 11 -7.16 38.26 32.38
CA HIS A 11 -7.99 37.10 31.94
C HIS A 11 -8.29 36.90 30.44
N LEU A 12 -7.78 35.86 29.78
CA LEU A 12 -8.13 34.42 29.90
C LEU A 12 -9.63 34.17 29.66
N ALA A 13 -10.04 34.06 28.38
CA ALA A 13 -11.18 33.27 27.89
C ALA A 13 -11.44 33.57 26.40
N LEU A 14 -10.69 32.92 25.51
CA LEU A 14 -11.10 32.72 24.12
C LEU A 14 -10.46 31.43 23.61
N ALA A 15 -10.84 30.33 24.26
CA ALA A 15 -10.72 28.97 23.79
C ALA A 15 -12.14 28.38 23.76
N LEU A 16 -12.35 27.40 22.89
CA LEU A 16 -13.59 26.63 22.65
C LEU A 16 -14.57 27.25 21.65
N GLY A 17 -14.26 27.02 20.39
CA GLY A 17 -15.22 27.07 19.30
C GLY A 17 -14.48 26.97 17.98
N LEU A 18 -14.24 25.74 17.51
CA LEU A 18 -13.72 25.30 16.20
C LEU A 18 -12.53 24.31 16.32
N LEU A 19 -12.78 23.15 16.93
CA LEU A 19 -11.97 21.93 16.72
C LEU A 19 -12.93 20.74 16.76
N SER A 20 -13.74 20.59 15.71
CA SER A 20 -14.48 19.37 15.47
C SER A 20 -13.56 18.44 14.67
N ASN A 21 -13.08 17.37 15.31
CA ASN A 21 -12.42 16.19 14.71
C ASN A 21 -10.88 16.12 14.61
N LEU A 22 -10.13 16.95 15.34
CA LEU A 22 -8.82 16.48 15.85
C LEU A 22 -9.09 15.87 17.21
N VAL A 23 -9.37 14.56 17.25
CA VAL A 23 -9.43 13.81 18.51
C VAL A 23 -8.01 13.70 19.05
N LEU A 24 -7.52 14.80 19.62
CA LEU A 24 -6.36 14.76 20.49
C LEU A 24 -6.79 13.96 21.71
N ALA A 25 -6.37 12.69 21.77
CA ALA A 25 -6.65 11.83 22.92
C ALA A 25 -6.12 12.52 24.18
N GLN A 26 -7.04 12.85 25.09
CA GLN A 26 -6.73 13.53 26.34
C GLN A 26 -6.37 12.53 27.44
N CYS A 27 -5.59 12.96 28.41
CA CYS A 27 -5.09 12.16 29.51
C CYS A 27 -4.86 13.00 30.77
N GLY A 28 -4.65 12.35 31.91
CA GLY A 28 -4.33 13.04 33.14
C GLY A 28 -5.51 13.23 34.09
N PRO A 29 -5.27 13.83 35.27
CA PRO A 29 -6.27 13.98 36.32
C PRO A 29 -7.43 14.89 35.92
N ASP A 30 -7.18 15.85 35.03
CA ASP A 30 -8.18 16.80 34.54
C ASP A 30 -9.10 16.23 33.45
N ASN A 31 -8.84 14.99 33.02
CA ASN A 31 -9.59 14.29 31.98
C ASN A 31 -10.12 12.95 32.53
N ASP A 32 -10.80 13.00 33.67
CA ASP A 32 -11.38 11.84 34.39
C ASP A 32 -10.37 10.72 34.71
N GLY A 33 -9.07 11.07 34.82
CA GLY A 33 -8.00 10.11 35.04
C GLY A 33 -7.71 9.22 33.83
N ALA A 34 -8.11 9.65 32.63
CA ALA A 34 -7.88 8.92 31.40
C ALA A 34 -6.39 8.62 31.16
N ARG A 35 -6.13 7.41 30.69
CA ARG A 35 -4.80 6.96 30.27
C ARG A 35 -4.65 7.06 28.76
N CYS A 36 -3.45 7.34 28.30
CA CYS A 36 -3.15 7.33 26.89
C CYS A 36 -3.25 5.90 26.31
N PRO A 37 -3.99 5.72 25.20
CA PRO A 37 -4.01 4.46 24.48
C PRO A 37 -2.62 4.13 23.94
N LEU A 38 -2.37 2.83 23.70
CA LEU A 38 -1.10 2.32 23.20
C LEU A 38 0.12 2.66 24.06
N ASN A 39 -0.10 3.12 25.30
CA ASN A 39 0.94 3.53 26.24
C ASN A 39 1.85 4.65 25.69
N VAL A 40 1.34 5.51 24.81
CA VAL A 40 2.05 6.73 24.41
C VAL A 40 2.18 7.71 25.60
N CYS A 41 2.94 8.78 25.42
CA CYS A 41 3.20 9.72 26.51
C CYS A 41 2.00 10.60 26.83
N CYS A 42 1.79 10.87 28.13
CA CYS A 42 0.82 11.86 28.59
C CYS A 42 1.53 13.16 28.95
N SER A 43 1.37 14.19 28.13
CA SER A 43 2.00 15.50 28.32
C SER A 43 1.55 16.20 29.60
N SER A 44 2.34 17.20 30.03
CA SER A 44 1.97 18.11 31.12
C SER A 44 0.65 18.86 30.88
N ALA A 45 0.26 19.04 29.62
CA ALA A 45 -0.99 19.68 29.21
C ALA A 45 -2.18 18.70 29.11
N GLY A 46 -1.99 17.41 29.44
CA GLY A 46 -3.08 16.42 29.42
C GLY A 46 -3.43 15.89 28.04
N TYR A 47 -2.46 15.83 27.12
CA TYR A 47 -2.61 15.27 25.78
C TYR A 47 -1.66 14.11 25.52
N CYS A 48 -2.11 13.14 24.75
CA CYS A 48 -1.35 11.96 24.34
C CYS A 48 -0.51 12.20 23.09
N GLY A 49 0.70 11.65 23.06
CA GLY A 49 1.54 11.65 21.86
C GLY A 49 2.89 10.96 22.06
N THR A 50 3.68 10.86 20.99
CA THR A 50 4.91 10.05 20.94
C THR A 50 6.20 10.86 20.90
N THR A 51 6.12 12.18 20.71
CA THR A 51 7.30 13.05 20.57
C THR A 51 7.78 13.60 21.92
N SER A 52 8.96 14.23 21.92
CA SER A 52 9.53 14.89 23.11
C SER A 52 8.65 16.00 23.68
N VAL A 53 7.76 16.60 22.87
CA VAL A 53 6.77 17.59 23.34
C VAL A 53 5.80 16.96 24.34
N TYR A 54 5.48 15.68 24.17
CA TYR A 54 4.59 14.94 25.05
C TYR A 54 5.33 14.21 26.17
N CYS A 55 6.51 13.66 25.88
CA CYS A 55 7.27 12.84 26.82
C CYS A 55 8.23 13.64 27.71
N GLY A 56 8.34 14.96 27.50
CA GLY A 56 9.30 15.82 28.18
C GLY A 56 8.90 16.25 29.59
N ASP A 57 9.37 17.43 30.00
CA ASP A 57 9.19 17.95 31.35
C ASP A 57 7.71 18.08 31.73
N GLY A 58 7.38 17.55 32.91
CA GLY A 58 6.02 17.52 33.43
C GLY A 58 5.12 16.43 32.82
N CYS A 59 5.68 15.51 32.03
CA CYS A 59 4.95 14.32 31.60
C CYS A 59 4.37 13.55 32.80
N GLN A 60 3.15 13.04 32.62
CA GLN A 60 2.32 12.48 33.68
C GLN A 60 2.35 10.94 33.64
N SER A 61 3.37 10.34 34.27
CA SER A 61 3.62 8.89 34.20
C SER A 61 2.54 7.98 34.80
N ALA A 62 1.60 8.54 35.57
CA ALA A 62 0.42 7.79 36.05
C ALA A 62 -0.59 7.48 34.92
N TYR A 63 -0.53 8.25 33.83
CA TYR A 63 -1.51 8.26 32.75
C TYR A 63 -0.93 7.91 31.37
N GLY A 64 0.36 7.63 31.28
CA GLY A 64 1.03 7.20 30.05
C GLY A 64 2.52 6.94 30.28
N SER A 65 3.24 6.62 29.21
CA SER A 65 4.71 6.61 29.24
C SER A 65 5.25 8.03 29.46
N CYS A 66 6.51 8.16 29.87
CA CYS A 66 7.27 9.41 29.81
C CYS A 66 8.61 9.22 29.11
N SER A 67 8.61 8.31 28.14
CA SER A 67 9.76 8.01 27.30
C SER A 67 9.32 7.99 25.86
N VAL A 68 10.01 8.76 25.03
CA VAL A 68 9.84 8.72 23.57
C VAL A 68 10.02 7.28 23.13
N PRO A 69 9.09 6.70 22.34
CA PRO A 69 9.21 5.32 21.88
C PRO A 69 10.52 5.10 21.15
N THR A 70 11.17 3.98 21.43
CA THR A 70 12.40 3.62 20.74
C THR A 70 12.05 3.04 19.38
N VAL A 71 12.56 3.65 18.32
CA VAL A 71 12.42 3.13 16.95
C VAL A 71 13.27 1.85 16.83
N PRO A 72 12.69 0.73 16.37
CA PRO A 72 13.46 -0.48 16.09
C PRO A 72 14.61 -0.22 15.12
N SER A 73 15.69 -0.99 15.25
CA SER A 73 16.82 -0.91 14.35
C SER A 73 17.38 -2.29 14.07
N CYS A 74 17.44 -2.63 12.78
CA CYS A 74 18.14 -3.78 12.25
C CYS A 74 19.30 -3.33 11.36
N SER A 75 20.28 -4.21 11.15
CA SER A 75 21.31 -3.96 10.14
C SER A 75 20.64 -3.80 8.79
N SER A 76 21.05 -2.79 8.02
CA SER A 76 20.62 -2.61 6.63
C SER A 76 21.05 -3.76 5.70
N ASP A 77 21.99 -4.60 6.11
CA ASP A 77 22.33 -5.85 5.41
C ASP A 77 21.32 -6.97 5.73
N GLY A 78 20.58 -6.83 6.84
CA GLY A 78 19.48 -7.67 7.25
C GLY A 78 18.28 -7.43 6.35
N LYS A 79 18.16 -8.21 5.27
CA LYS A 79 17.05 -8.17 4.31
C LYS A 79 15.74 -8.74 4.91
N THR A 80 15.31 -8.29 6.09
CA THR A 80 14.18 -8.86 6.83
C THR A 80 12.86 -8.69 6.09
N ALA A 81 12.57 -7.48 5.62
CA ALA A 81 11.38 -7.16 4.83
C ALA A 81 11.58 -7.58 3.37
N THR A 82 12.76 -7.30 2.78
CA THR A 82 13.10 -7.62 1.38
C THR A 82 12.98 -9.12 1.09
N ASN A 83 13.46 -9.98 1.99
CA ASN A 83 13.32 -11.43 1.89
C ASN A 83 12.13 -11.98 2.69
N GLY A 84 11.35 -11.09 3.31
CA GLY A 84 10.25 -11.43 4.19
C GLY A 84 8.96 -11.74 3.45
N ARG A 85 7.83 -11.52 4.13
CA ARG A 85 6.51 -11.73 3.57
C ARG A 85 6.24 -10.74 2.45
N ARG A 86 5.64 -11.25 1.39
CA ARG A 86 5.01 -10.47 0.32
C ARG A 86 3.56 -10.88 0.26
N VAL A 87 2.68 -9.99 0.68
CA VAL A 87 1.24 -10.20 0.83
C VAL A 87 0.52 -9.37 -0.23
N GLY A 88 -0.26 -9.98 -1.11
CA GLY A 88 -1.04 -9.24 -2.11
C GLY A 88 -2.52 -9.31 -1.83
N TYR A 89 -3.22 -8.18 -1.78
CA TYR A 89 -4.68 -8.17 -1.83
C TYR A 89 -5.16 -8.23 -3.27
N TRP A 90 -6.24 -8.97 -3.51
CA TRP A 90 -6.97 -8.97 -4.77
C TRP A 90 -8.45 -8.77 -4.47
N ARG A 91 -9.04 -7.73 -5.05
CA ARG A 91 -10.45 -7.43 -4.84
C ARG A 91 -11.31 -8.32 -5.73
N VAL A 92 -12.29 -9.00 -5.15
CA VAL A 92 -13.17 -9.89 -5.92
C VAL A 92 -14.17 -9.12 -6.76
N GLN A 93 -14.65 -7.98 -6.24
CA GLN A 93 -15.64 -7.12 -6.88
C GLN A 93 -15.23 -6.72 -8.30
N GLN A 94 -13.95 -6.37 -8.50
CA GLN A 94 -13.44 -5.95 -9.81
C GLN A 94 -13.52 -7.01 -10.91
N ALA A 95 -13.66 -8.29 -10.54
CA ALA A 95 -13.79 -9.37 -11.50
C ALA A 95 -15.10 -9.31 -12.28
N TRP A 96 -16.13 -8.67 -11.72
CA TRP A 96 -17.47 -8.61 -12.33
C TRP A 96 -18.02 -7.18 -12.48
N ASP A 97 -17.48 -6.17 -11.79
CA ASP A 97 -17.97 -4.78 -11.89
C ASP A 97 -17.12 -3.86 -12.79
N ARG A 98 -15.85 -4.18 -13.03
CA ARG A 98 -14.99 -3.38 -13.88
C ARG A 98 -15.29 -3.62 -15.35
N SER A 99 -15.32 -2.53 -16.12
CA SER A 99 -15.60 -2.54 -17.55
C SER A 99 -14.36 -2.76 -18.43
N CYS A 100 -13.16 -2.62 -17.86
CA CYS A 100 -11.86 -2.74 -18.53
C CYS A 100 -10.79 -3.14 -17.50
N ASP A 101 -9.59 -3.47 -17.98
CA ASP A 101 -8.44 -3.89 -17.15
C ASP A 101 -8.81 -4.88 -16.02
N VAL A 102 -9.80 -5.74 -16.28
CA VAL A 102 -10.23 -6.76 -15.33
C VAL A 102 -9.08 -7.74 -15.11
N VAL A 103 -8.82 -8.05 -13.85
CA VAL A 103 -7.79 -9.01 -13.43
C VAL A 103 -8.49 -10.21 -12.83
N LEU A 104 -8.65 -11.28 -13.60
CA LEU A 104 -9.15 -12.55 -13.09
C LEU A 104 -8.08 -13.25 -12.23
N PRO A 105 -8.45 -14.22 -11.36
CA PRO A 105 -7.48 -14.97 -10.57
C PRO A 105 -6.33 -15.57 -11.39
N SER A 106 -6.61 -16.06 -12.59
CA SER A 106 -5.61 -16.64 -13.51
C SER A 106 -4.56 -15.63 -14.04
N GLN A 107 -4.83 -14.33 -13.91
CA GLN A 107 -3.94 -13.24 -14.35
C GLN A 107 -3.09 -12.68 -13.21
N ILE A 108 -3.30 -13.13 -11.97
CA ILE A 108 -2.51 -12.69 -10.81
C ILE A 108 -1.08 -13.24 -10.91
N GLN A 109 -0.10 -12.35 -10.78
CA GLN A 109 1.31 -12.73 -10.75
C GLN A 109 1.71 -13.23 -9.36
N THR A 110 1.61 -14.54 -9.16
CA THR A 110 1.86 -15.20 -7.87
C THR A 110 3.33 -15.38 -7.54
N ASN A 111 4.22 -15.29 -8.53
CA ASN A 111 5.65 -15.50 -8.34
C ASN A 111 6.24 -14.50 -7.33
N GLY A 112 6.85 -15.03 -6.27
CA GLY A 112 7.45 -14.25 -5.20
C GLY A 112 6.49 -13.91 -4.07
N LEU A 113 5.17 -13.95 -4.27
CA LEU A 113 4.21 -13.78 -3.18
C LEU A 113 4.27 -14.95 -2.21
N THR A 114 4.07 -14.63 -0.94
CA THR A 114 3.95 -15.60 0.16
C THR A 114 2.50 -15.81 0.56
N HIS A 115 1.69 -14.75 0.47
CA HIS A 115 0.28 -14.75 0.81
C HIS A 115 -0.48 -13.95 -0.25
N LEU A 116 -1.66 -14.44 -0.63
CA LEU A 116 -2.62 -13.74 -1.45
C LEU A 116 -3.93 -13.68 -0.67
N ILE A 117 -4.48 -12.49 -0.47
CA ILE A 117 -5.68 -12.25 0.33
C ILE A 117 -6.81 -11.80 -0.60
N LEU A 118 -7.92 -12.53 -0.60
CA LEU A 118 -9.13 -12.13 -1.31
C LEU A 118 -9.90 -11.11 -0.47
N ALA A 119 -10.18 -9.96 -1.05
CA ALA A 119 -10.97 -8.89 -0.45
C ALA A 119 -12.33 -8.78 -1.18
N PHE A 120 -13.48 -9.05 -0.57
CA PHE A 120 -13.72 -9.41 0.83
C PHE A 120 -14.87 -10.41 0.97
N ALA A 121 -15.00 -10.99 2.16
CA ALA A 121 -16.24 -11.58 2.66
C ALA A 121 -16.73 -10.76 3.87
N ASP A 122 -17.99 -10.92 4.25
CA ASP A 122 -18.62 -10.22 5.39
C ASP A 122 -19.28 -11.22 6.35
N PHE A 123 -19.94 -10.71 7.38
CA PHE A 123 -20.81 -11.51 8.24
C PHE A 123 -22.13 -10.81 8.55
N ASP A 124 -23.16 -11.62 8.76
CA ASP A 124 -24.50 -11.13 9.11
C ASP A 124 -24.52 -10.48 10.50
N SER A 125 -25.22 -9.35 10.64
CA SER A 125 -25.19 -8.54 11.86
C SER A 125 -25.93 -9.14 13.05
N SER A 126 -26.75 -10.17 12.84
CA SER A 126 -27.55 -10.81 13.89
C SER A 126 -27.01 -12.19 14.28
N SER A 127 -26.70 -13.01 13.29
CA SER A 127 -26.21 -14.38 13.47
C SER A 127 -24.68 -14.47 13.52
N PHE A 128 -23.98 -13.43 13.05
CA PHE A 128 -22.53 -13.41 12.86
C PHE A 128 -22.02 -14.50 11.91
N ALA A 129 -22.89 -15.02 11.05
CA ALA A 129 -22.52 -16.00 10.04
C ALA A 129 -21.74 -15.34 8.91
N VAL A 130 -20.56 -15.87 8.59
CA VAL A 130 -19.68 -15.40 7.52
C VAL A 130 -20.22 -15.83 6.16
N GLY A 131 -20.25 -14.90 5.20
CA GLY A 131 -20.74 -15.09 3.85
C GLY A 131 -20.09 -14.15 2.84
N ALA A 132 -20.39 -14.35 1.55
CA ALA A 132 -19.92 -13.45 0.51
C ALA A 132 -20.61 -12.08 0.61
N GLN A 133 -19.88 -11.00 0.30
CA GLN A 133 -20.47 -9.65 0.20
C GLN A 133 -21.49 -9.60 -0.92
N ASN A 134 -21.16 -10.20 -2.07
CA ASN A 134 -22.04 -10.38 -3.19
C ASN A 134 -22.08 -11.87 -3.61
N SER A 135 -23.24 -12.34 -4.06
CA SER A 135 -23.37 -13.73 -4.54
C SER A 135 -22.49 -14.04 -5.76
N GLN A 136 -22.12 -13.03 -6.56
CA GLN A 136 -21.20 -13.15 -7.68
C GLN A 136 -19.76 -13.47 -7.25
N ASP A 137 -19.37 -13.13 -6.02
CA ASP A 137 -18.00 -13.36 -5.52
C ASP A 137 -17.69 -14.85 -5.38
N VAL A 138 -18.73 -15.65 -5.07
CA VAL A 138 -18.63 -17.09 -4.82
C VAL A 138 -18.03 -17.85 -6.02
N GLU A 139 -18.26 -17.37 -7.25
CA GLU A 139 -17.70 -17.94 -8.47
C GLU A 139 -16.16 -17.92 -8.47
N TYR A 140 -15.57 -16.90 -7.83
CA TYR A 140 -14.13 -16.65 -7.87
C TYR A 140 -13.38 -17.29 -6.71
N TYR A 141 -14.04 -17.66 -5.60
CA TYR A 141 -13.35 -18.17 -4.42
C TYR A 141 -12.50 -19.41 -4.70
N LYS A 142 -13.06 -20.41 -5.38
CA LYS A 142 -12.29 -21.63 -5.71
C LYS A 142 -11.27 -21.41 -6.83
N GLN A 143 -11.51 -20.46 -7.73
CA GLN A 143 -10.53 -20.07 -8.74
C GLN A 143 -9.32 -19.40 -8.07
N PHE A 144 -9.58 -18.56 -7.07
CA PHE A 144 -8.58 -17.88 -6.27
C PHE A 144 -7.80 -18.86 -5.39
N THR A 145 -8.45 -19.71 -4.62
CA THR A 145 -7.75 -20.67 -3.74
C THR A 145 -7.02 -21.77 -4.51
N ALA A 146 -7.35 -22.00 -5.79
CA ALA A 146 -6.55 -22.84 -6.67
C ALA A 146 -5.16 -22.27 -7.01
N LEU A 147 -4.89 -20.99 -6.75
CA LEU A 147 -3.57 -20.36 -6.93
C LEU A 147 -2.57 -20.75 -5.85
N GLN A 148 -3.01 -21.39 -4.76
CA GLN A 148 -2.13 -21.83 -3.69
C GLN A 148 -1.01 -22.76 -4.20
N SER A 149 0.13 -22.73 -3.52
CA SER A 149 1.26 -23.61 -3.82
C SER A 149 2.08 -23.87 -2.56
N SER A 150 3.16 -24.65 -2.66
CA SER A 150 4.07 -24.86 -1.53
C SER A 150 4.71 -23.59 -0.99
N SER A 151 4.70 -22.48 -1.75
CA SER A 151 5.26 -21.19 -1.35
C SER A 151 4.23 -20.06 -1.28
N LEU A 152 2.95 -20.33 -1.58
CA LEU A 152 1.90 -19.32 -1.61
C LEU A 152 0.65 -19.81 -0.88
N GLN A 153 0.24 -19.08 0.15
CA GLN A 153 -1.04 -19.29 0.82
C GLN A 153 -2.12 -18.36 0.27
N THR A 154 -3.37 -18.82 0.26
CA THR A 154 -4.54 -18.04 -0.16
C THR A 154 -5.49 -17.85 1.01
N TRP A 155 -5.70 -16.60 1.42
CA TRP A 155 -6.46 -16.22 2.61
C TRP A 155 -7.68 -15.37 2.21
N ILE A 156 -8.63 -15.21 3.14
CA ILE A 156 -9.83 -14.38 2.98
C ILE A 156 -9.76 -13.20 3.94
N ALA A 157 -10.02 -11.98 3.45
CA ALA A 157 -10.23 -10.82 4.30
C ALA A 157 -11.72 -10.66 4.64
N ILE A 158 -12.02 -10.34 5.90
CA ILE A 158 -13.37 -10.08 6.38
C ILE A 158 -13.53 -8.59 6.67
N GLY A 159 -14.58 -7.95 6.13
CA GLY A 159 -14.91 -6.55 6.39
C GLY A 159 -14.44 -5.59 5.29
N GLY A 160 -13.53 -4.69 5.65
CA GLY A 160 -13.09 -3.55 4.84
C GLY A 160 -13.93 -2.28 5.07
N GLY A 161 -13.46 -1.14 4.56
CA GLY A 161 -14.00 0.19 4.84
C GLY A 161 -15.48 0.45 4.51
N SER A 162 -16.17 -0.46 3.81
CA SER A 162 -17.62 -0.37 3.58
C SER A 162 -18.47 -1.15 4.60
N PHE A 163 -17.86 -1.96 5.47
CA PHE A 163 -18.58 -2.81 6.41
C PHE A 163 -18.80 -2.12 7.77
N SER A 164 -19.90 -2.48 8.46
CA SER A 164 -20.34 -1.76 9.67
C SER A 164 -19.43 -2.00 10.88
N THR A 165 -18.90 -0.90 11.43
CA THR A 165 -18.17 -0.88 12.70
C THR A 165 -18.99 -1.37 13.87
N GLU A 166 -20.29 -1.03 13.92
CA GLU A 166 -21.19 -1.44 15.00
C GLU A 166 -21.44 -2.96 14.96
N THR A 167 -21.47 -3.53 13.76
CA THR A 167 -21.62 -4.97 13.55
C THR A 167 -20.38 -5.72 14.06
N TRP A 168 -19.19 -5.19 13.80
CA TRP A 168 -17.95 -5.69 14.42
C TRP A 168 -17.96 -5.56 15.95
N SER A 169 -18.26 -4.39 16.51
CA SER A 169 -18.31 -4.20 17.97
C SER A 169 -19.29 -5.17 18.62
N SER A 170 -20.48 -5.36 18.02
CA SER A 170 -21.51 -6.29 18.52
C SER A 170 -21.03 -7.75 18.48
N MET A 171 -20.35 -8.15 17.40
CA MET A 171 -19.77 -9.49 17.29
C MET A 171 -18.66 -9.71 18.32
N ALA A 172 -17.78 -8.74 18.51
CA ALA A 172 -16.64 -8.85 19.43
C ALA A 172 -17.03 -8.79 20.92
N ALA A 173 -18.19 -8.20 21.26
CA ALA A 173 -18.58 -7.86 22.63
C ALA A 173 -18.80 -9.04 23.59
N SER A 174 -19.15 -10.24 23.10
CA SER A 174 -19.47 -11.39 23.97
C SER A 174 -18.81 -12.69 23.50
N SER A 175 -18.57 -13.61 24.44
CA SER A 175 -18.01 -14.93 24.10
C SER A 175 -18.92 -15.74 23.17
N SER A 176 -20.24 -15.64 23.33
CA SER A 176 -21.20 -16.32 22.47
C SER A 176 -21.20 -15.78 21.03
N SER A 177 -21.14 -14.47 20.86
CA SER A 177 -21.12 -13.83 19.53
C SER A 177 -19.82 -14.13 18.80
N ARG A 178 -18.68 -14.03 19.49
CA ARG A 178 -17.37 -14.42 18.94
C ARG A 178 -17.33 -15.90 18.57
N SER A 179 -17.85 -16.78 19.42
CA SER A 179 -17.90 -18.22 19.12
C SER A 179 -18.76 -18.54 17.90
N ALA A 180 -19.87 -17.83 17.69
CA ALA A 180 -20.72 -17.99 16.50
C ALA A 180 -19.96 -17.57 15.23
N PHE A 181 -19.33 -16.39 15.27
CA PHE A 181 -18.48 -15.88 14.18
C PHE A 181 -17.34 -16.85 13.85
N ILE A 182 -16.54 -17.25 14.85
CA ILE A 182 -15.38 -18.13 14.67
C ILE A 182 -15.78 -19.47 14.05
N SER A 183 -16.89 -20.05 14.50
CA SER A 183 -17.39 -21.33 13.98
C SER A 183 -17.84 -21.21 12.51
N SER A 184 -18.54 -20.11 12.19
CA SER A 184 -18.98 -19.84 10.82
C SER A 184 -17.81 -19.54 9.89
N LEU A 185 -16.85 -18.73 10.34
CA LEU A 185 -15.64 -18.38 9.61
C LEU A 185 -14.84 -19.64 9.26
N LYS A 186 -14.63 -20.52 10.24
CA LYS A 186 -13.93 -21.79 10.02
C LYS A 186 -14.63 -22.63 8.95
N SER A 187 -15.96 -22.78 9.05
CA SER A 187 -16.75 -23.51 8.05
C SER A 187 -16.67 -22.89 6.65
N PHE A 188 -16.66 -21.55 6.56
CA PHE A 188 -16.50 -20.83 5.31
C PHE A 188 -15.11 -21.09 4.68
N MET A 189 -14.04 -20.98 5.48
CA MET A 189 -12.68 -21.25 5.02
C MET A 189 -12.51 -22.70 4.56
N GLU A 190 -13.06 -23.67 5.30
CA GLU A 190 -13.07 -25.09 4.91
C GLU A 190 -13.80 -25.31 3.57
N THR A 191 -14.96 -24.68 3.39
CA THR A 191 -15.80 -24.81 2.19
C THR A 191 -15.09 -24.34 0.91
N TYR A 192 -14.33 -23.24 1.02
CA TYR A 192 -13.66 -22.60 -0.11
C TYR A 192 -12.15 -22.83 -0.16
N SER A 193 -11.61 -23.61 0.79
CA SER A 193 -10.19 -23.98 0.87
C SER A 193 -9.24 -22.80 1.13
N PHE A 194 -9.68 -21.83 1.93
CA PHE A 194 -8.79 -20.77 2.43
C PHE A 194 -7.89 -21.31 3.54
N GLN A 195 -6.64 -20.82 3.61
CA GLN A 195 -5.62 -21.26 4.57
C GLN A 195 -5.42 -20.28 5.73
N GLY A 196 -6.19 -19.20 5.77
CA GLY A 196 -6.13 -18.20 6.83
C GLY A 196 -7.13 -17.07 6.59
N VAL A 197 -7.26 -16.23 7.61
CA VAL A 197 -8.13 -15.06 7.63
C VAL A 197 -7.31 -13.80 7.88
N ASP A 198 -7.72 -12.71 7.23
CA ASP A 198 -7.31 -11.36 7.56
C ASP A 198 -8.53 -10.59 8.12
N LEU A 199 -8.40 -10.03 9.32
CA LEU A 199 -9.46 -9.22 9.93
C LEU A 199 -9.27 -7.77 9.52
N ASP A 200 -10.22 -7.25 8.74
CA ASP A 200 -10.22 -5.86 8.27
C ASP A 200 -11.38 -5.07 8.89
N TRP A 201 -11.23 -4.78 10.19
CA TRP A 201 -12.19 -3.98 10.94
C TRP A 201 -11.77 -2.51 10.87
N GLU A 202 -12.52 -1.71 10.12
CA GLU A 202 -12.26 -0.29 9.89
C GLU A 202 -13.31 0.65 10.55
N PHE A 203 -13.13 1.16 11.76
CA PHE A 203 -12.11 0.80 12.75
C PHE A 203 -12.73 0.52 14.13
N PRO A 204 -12.12 -0.36 14.95
CA PRO A 204 -12.53 -0.56 16.34
C PRO A 204 -12.38 0.74 17.12
N ALA A 205 -13.35 1.05 17.97
CA ALA A 205 -13.21 2.13 18.93
C ALA A 205 -12.18 1.74 20.01
N THR A 206 -11.64 2.71 20.75
CA THR A 206 -10.72 2.45 21.88
C THR A 206 -11.33 1.49 22.92
N SER A 207 -12.65 1.52 23.11
CA SER A 207 -13.38 0.58 23.98
C SER A 207 -13.41 -0.86 23.47
N ASP A 208 -13.23 -1.07 22.17
CA ASP A 208 -13.23 -2.39 21.53
C ASP A 208 -11.86 -3.08 21.58
N ALA A 209 -10.78 -2.38 21.92
CA ALA A 209 -9.42 -2.91 21.89
C ALA A 209 -9.25 -4.21 22.70
N GLY A 210 -9.88 -4.29 23.87
CA GLY A 210 -9.86 -5.52 24.69
C GLY A 210 -10.67 -6.67 24.07
N ASN A 211 -11.80 -6.35 23.43
CA ASN A 211 -12.64 -7.32 22.75
C ASN A 211 -11.93 -7.88 21.50
N LEU A 212 -11.23 -7.04 20.74
CA LEU A 212 -10.45 -7.46 19.59
C LEU A 212 -9.28 -8.39 19.98
N VAL A 213 -8.56 -8.08 21.06
CA VAL A 213 -7.53 -9.01 21.60
C VAL A 213 -8.14 -10.35 21.98
N THR A 214 -9.32 -10.34 22.62
CA THR A 214 -10.02 -11.56 23.02
C THR A 214 -10.49 -12.36 21.80
N LEU A 215 -10.97 -11.69 20.75
CA LEU A 215 -11.36 -12.31 19.48
C LEU A 215 -10.19 -13.02 18.82
N VAL A 216 -9.03 -12.37 18.65
CA VAL A 216 -7.87 -13.02 18.01
C VAL A 216 -7.30 -14.16 18.87
N GLN A 217 -7.39 -14.05 20.20
CA GLN A 217 -7.05 -15.14 21.11
C GLN A 217 -7.96 -16.36 20.91
N GLU A 218 -9.27 -16.16 20.82
CA GLU A 218 -10.25 -17.23 20.60
C GLU A 218 -10.15 -17.83 19.19
N LEU A 219 -9.88 -17.00 18.17
CA LEU A 219 -9.56 -17.47 16.81
C LEU A 219 -8.35 -18.39 16.82
N ARG A 220 -7.23 -17.96 17.44
CA ARG A 220 -6.02 -18.79 17.53
C ARG A 220 -6.28 -20.10 18.26
N ALA A 221 -7.08 -20.08 19.33
CA ALA A 221 -7.47 -21.30 20.04
C ALA A 221 -8.28 -22.26 19.16
N ALA A 222 -9.19 -21.75 18.32
CA ALA A 222 -10.04 -22.56 17.45
C ALA A 222 -9.32 -23.05 16.17
N PHE A 223 -8.37 -22.27 15.66
CA PHE A 223 -7.64 -22.53 14.42
C PHE A 223 -6.38 -23.36 14.65
N GLY A 224 -5.79 -23.28 15.84
CA GLY A 224 -4.52 -23.91 16.14
C GLY A 224 -3.43 -23.42 15.19
N LYS A 225 -2.76 -24.35 14.51
CA LYS A 225 -1.75 -24.08 13.49
C LYS A 225 -2.25 -24.31 12.06
N ASP A 226 -3.50 -24.76 11.92
CA ASP A 226 -4.04 -25.18 10.62
C ASP A 226 -4.45 -23.97 9.77
N TYR A 227 -4.79 -22.85 10.40
CA TYR A 227 -5.13 -21.60 9.73
C TYR A 227 -4.32 -20.43 10.26
N GLY A 228 -3.92 -19.55 9.34
CA GLY A 228 -3.29 -18.27 9.66
C GLY A 228 -4.29 -17.20 10.06
N ILE A 229 -3.81 -16.19 10.78
CA ILE A 229 -4.58 -15.03 11.26
C ILE A 229 -3.74 -13.78 11.05
N SER A 230 -4.25 -12.82 10.30
CA SER A 230 -3.71 -11.46 10.24
C SER A 230 -4.80 -10.44 10.53
N ALA A 231 -4.38 -9.18 10.67
CA ALA A 231 -5.29 -8.06 10.73
C ALA A 231 -4.70 -6.86 9.97
N ALA A 232 -5.57 -6.14 9.27
CA ALA A 232 -5.23 -4.82 8.75
C ALA A 232 -5.23 -3.81 9.91
N VAL A 233 -4.21 -2.94 9.96
CA VAL A 233 -4.03 -1.95 11.02
C VAL A 233 -3.89 -0.57 10.38
N PRO A 234 -4.68 0.44 10.81
CA PRO A 234 -4.63 1.79 10.26
C PRO A 234 -3.33 2.51 10.65
N ALA A 235 -2.94 3.48 9.82
CA ALA A 235 -1.85 4.39 10.12
C ALA A 235 -2.29 5.61 10.98
N ASP A 236 -3.54 6.06 10.83
CA ASP A 236 -3.96 7.29 11.48
C ASP A 236 -4.12 7.15 13.00
N TRP A 237 -3.78 8.23 13.72
CA TRP A 237 -3.82 8.27 15.17
C TRP A 237 -5.22 8.07 15.77
N GLY A 238 -6.30 8.46 15.07
CA GLY A 238 -7.66 8.31 15.59
C GLY A 238 -8.05 6.84 15.69
N SER A 239 -7.82 6.10 14.61
CA SER A 239 -8.25 4.72 14.44
C SER A 239 -7.35 3.71 15.14
N ILE A 240 -6.03 3.93 15.14
CA ILE A 240 -5.06 2.97 15.71
C ILE A 240 -5.23 2.76 17.22
N GLN A 241 -5.90 3.68 17.92
CA GLN A 241 -6.19 3.58 19.36
C GLN A 241 -7.04 2.35 19.71
N GLY A 242 -7.84 1.83 18.77
CA GLY A 242 -8.61 0.60 18.92
C GLY A 242 -7.79 -0.69 18.82
N PHE A 243 -6.50 -0.61 18.49
CA PHE A 243 -5.66 -1.78 18.20
C PHE A 243 -4.56 -1.97 19.24
N ASN A 244 -4.81 -2.82 20.25
CA ASN A 244 -3.72 -3.29 21.12
C ASN A 244 -2.84 -4.33 20.39
N ALA A 245 -2.04 -3.87 19.42
CA ALA A 245 -1.27 -4.70 18.51
C ALA A 245 -0.26 -5.62 19.23
N ALA A 246 0.40 -5.16 20.29
CA ALA A 246 1.27 -6.01 21.11
C ALA A 246 0.50 -7.09 21.87
N GLY A 247 -0.73 -6.79 22.31
CA GLY A 247 -1.64 -7.78 22.88
C GLY A 247 -2.10 -8.82 21.87
N MET A 248 -2.41 -8.39 20.65
CA MET A 248 -2.83 -9.23 19.54
C MET A 248 -1.68 -10.07 18.96
N GLY A 249 -0.45 -9.54 18.95
CA GLY A 249 0.74 -10.14 18.34
C GLY A 249 1.13 -11.52 18.90
N LYS A 250 0.54 -11.92 20.04
CA LYS A 250 0.69 -13.27 20.61
C LYS A 250 -0.13 -14.33 19.88
N TYR A 251 -1.12 -13.90 19.09
CA TYR A 251 -2.16 -14.75 18.53
C TYR A 251 -2.28 -14.61 17.00
N VAL A 252 -1.88 -13.47 16.44
CA VAL A 252 -1.79 -13.28 14.98
C VAL A 252 -0.44 -13.71 14.42
N ASP A 253 -0.39 -14.05 13.14
CA ASP A 253 0.84 -14.35 12.41
C ASP A 253 1.55 -13.09 11.92
N PHE A 254 0.78 -12.05 11.55
CA PHE A 254 1.30 -10.74 11.15
C PHE A 254 0.19 -9.68 11.10
N PHE A 255 0.57 -8.42 10.96
CA PHE A 255 -0.29 -7.28 10.69
C PHE A 255 0.02 -6.69 9.31
N ASN A 256 -1.02 -6.24 8.62
CA ASN A 256 -0.91 -5.49 7.37
C ASN A 256 -1.12 -4.01 7.69
N PHE A 257 -0.04 -3.24 7.81
CA PHE A 257 -0.13 -1.82 8.19
C PHE A 257 -0.50 -0.97 6.97
N MET A 258 -1.66 -0.32 7.00
CA MET A 258 -2.22 0.45 5.90
C MET A 258 -1.56 1.82 5.77
N ALA A 259 -0.30 1.80 5.31
CA ALA A 259 0.59 2.95 5.17
C ALA A 259 0.30 3.79 3.90
N TYR A 260 -0.97 4.06 3.65
CA TYR A 260 -1.50 4.77 2.49
C TYR A 260 -2.80 5.49 2.86
N ASP A 261 -3.35 6.28 1.95
CA ASP A 261 -4.51 7.17 2.20
C ASP A 261 -4.29 8.19 3.33
N LEU A 262 -3.03 8.51 3.63
CA LEU A 262 -2.69 9.47 4.70
C LEU A 262 -3.16 10.90 4.36
N HIS A 263 -3.15 11.21 3.07
CA HIS A 263 -3.51 12.51 2.52
C HIS A 263 -4.22 12.36 1.18
N GLY A 264 -5.03 13.36 0.82
CA GLY A 264 -5.80 13.34 -0.42
C GLY A 264 -6.85 14.43 -0.48
N TRP A 265 -7.43 14.64 -1.67
CA TRP A 265 -8.54 15.57 -1.80
C TRP A 265 -9.71 15.17 -0.90
N GLY A 266 -10.14 16.07 -0.03
CA GLY A 266 -11.24 15.84 0.92
C GLY A 266 -10.86 15.06 2.18
N ILE A 267 -9.61 14.60 2.32
CA ILE A 267 -9.11 13.92 3.53
C ILE A 267 -8.60 14.96 4.53
N ASP A 268 -7.70 15.84 4.07
CA ASP A 268 -7.00 16.81 4.92
C ASP A 268 -7.91 17.91 5.47
N GLN A 269 -7.69 18.27 6.74
CA GLN A 269 -8.38 19.36 7.44
C GLN A 269 -7.50 20.60 7.55
N GLU A 270 -8.09 21.73 7.93
CA GLU A 270 -7.34 22.98 8.16
C GLU A 270 -6.21 22.77 9.19
N PRO A 271 -5.01 23.34 8.98
CA PRO A 271 -4.64 24.28 7.92
C PRO A 271 -4.11 23.63 6.63
N ALA A 272 -4.06 22.30 6.55
CA ALA A 272 -3.52 21.57 5.39
C ALA A 272 -4.56 21.32 4.29
N LYS A 273 -5.83 21.65 4.55
CA LYS A 273 -6.93 21.47 3.60
C LYS A 273 -6.59 22.06 2.23
N ASN A 274 -6.92 21.30 1.17
CA ASN A 274 -6.67 21.68 -0.22
C ASN A 274 -5.19 22.00 -0.54
N THR A 275 -4.26 21.40 0.20
CA THR A 275 -2.83 21.50 -0.09
C THR A 275 -2.34 20.20 -0.71
N VAL A 276 -1.59 20.30 -1.80
CA VAL A 276 -0.99 19.15 -2.48
C VAL A 276 0.03 18.50 -1.56
N THR A 277 -0.09 17.19 -1.37
CA THR A 277 0.90 16.37 -0.65
C THR A 277 0.82 14.91 -1.09
N TYR A 278 1.77 14.10 -0.62
CA TYR A 278 1.83 12.67 -0.92
C TYR A 278 0.87 11.87 -0.06
N GLN A 279 0.23 10.83 -0.61
CA GLN A 279 -0.65 9.96 0.18
C GLN A 279 0.09 8.90 1.02
N ALA A 280 1.38 8.68 0.76
CA ALA A 280 2.16 7.57 1.34
C ALA A 280 3.65 7.94 1.46
N SER A 281 3.95 9.17 1.89
CA SER A 281 5.33 9.61 2.16
C SER A 281 5.93 8.80 3.32
N ILE A 282 7.18 8.38 3.18
CA ILE A 282 7.88 7.64 4.23
C ILE A 282 8.04 8.44 5.53
N VAL A 283 8.02 9.78 5.43
CA VAL A 283 8.13 10.68 6.60
C VAL A 283 6.88 10.56 7.47
N ASP A 284 5.70 10.53 6.87
CA ASP A 284 4.43 10.42 7.59
C ASP A 284 4.28 9.00 8.13
N ILE A 285 4.55 7.99 7.30
CA ILE A 285 4.56 6.57 7.69
C ILE A 285 5.48 6.33 8.90
N ALA A 286 6.67 6.96 8.95
CA ALA A 286 7.57 6.84 10.09
C ALA A 286 6.97 7.37 11.40
N ASN A 287 6.21 8.47 11.33
CA ASN A 287 5.49 9.03 12.47
C ASN A 287 4.31 8.14 12.89
N ASP A 288 3.57 7.61 11.92
CA ASP A 288 2.38 6.78 12.13
C ASP A 288 2.72 5.39 12.71
N LEU A 289 3.96 4.92 12.58
CA LEU A 289 4.45 3.71 13.25
C LEU A 289 4.80 3.93 14.73
N MET A 290 5.03 5.17 15.18
CA MET A 290 5.46 5.45 16.55
C MET A 290 4.51 4.93 17.65
N PRO A 291 3.18 4.98 17.48
CA PRO A 291 2.26 4.35 18.43
C PRO A 291 2.46 2.84 18.60
N LEU A 292 2.83 2.13 17.54
CA LEU A 292 3.12 0.68 17.62
C LEU A 292 4.39 0.42 18.43
N TRP A 293 5.41 1.29 18.30
CA TRP A 293 6.62 1.21 19.13
C TRP A 293 6.33 1.54 20.59
N ALA A 294 5.46 2.52 20.85
CA ALA A 294 4.99 2.84 22.20
C ALA A 294 4.26 1.65 22.85
N ASN A 295 3.47 0.93 22.04
CA ASN A 295 2.76 -0.27 22.44
C ASN A 295 3.68 -1.49 22.59
N GLN A 296 4.96 -1.39 22.20
CA GLN A 296 5.94 -2.48 22.19
C GLN A 296 5.56 -3.62 21.24
N THR A 297 4.95 -3.27 20.11
CA THR A 297 4.63 -4.23 19.04
C THR A 297 5.92 -4.76 18.42
N ASP A 298 5.99 -6.08 18.22
CA ASP A 298 7.11 -6.73 17.54
C ASP A 298 7.17 -6.28 16.07
N PRO A 299 8.22 -5.59 15.62
CA PRO A 299 8.34 -5.11 14.23
C PRO A 299 8.31 -6.26 13.22
N SER A 300 8.77 -7.46 13.60
CA SER A 300 8.80 -8.62 12.71
C SER A 300 7.41 -9.16 12.35
N LEU A 301 6.35 -8.70 13.03
CA LEU A 301 4.96 -9.00 12.70
C LEU A 301 4.36 -7.98 11.71
N ILE A 302 4.97 -6.81 11.51
CA ILE A 302 4.42 -5.77 10.67
C ILE A 302 4.84 -5.99 9.21
N ASN A 303 3.87 -5.97 8.29
CA ASN A 303 4.10 -5.81 6.86
C ASN A 303 3.79 -4.36 6.47
N LEU A 304 4.72 -3.69 5.78
CA LEU A 304 4.52 -2.32 5.30
C LEU A 304 3.55 -2.27 4.12
N GLY A 305 2.49 -1.46 4.24
CA GLY A 305 1.53 -1.21 3.16
C GLY A 305 2.13 -0.42 2.01
N ILE A 306 1.91 -0.90 0.79
CA ILE A 306 2.32 -0.26 -0.45
C ILE A 306 1.08 -0.09 -1.32
N PRO A 307 0.65 1.16 -1.60
CA PRO A 307 -0.49 1.41 -2.47
C PRO A 307 -0.08 1.15 -3.92
N LEU A 308 -0.84 0.33 -4.63
CA LEU A 308 -0.74 0.15 -6.08
C LEU A 308 -1.65 1.15 -6.82
N TYR A 309 -1.75 2.37 -6.30
CA TYR A 309 -2.51 3.49 -6.83
C TYR A 309 -1.88 4.79 -6.32
N GLY A 310 -2.27 5.91 -6.90
CA GLY A 310 -1.90 7.25 -6.46
C GLY A 310 -3.10 8.06 -6.03
N ARG A 311 -2.84 9.16 -5.35
CA ARG A 311 -3.82 10.23 -5.13
C ARG A 311 -3.31 11.51 -5.77
N GLY A 312 -4.21 12.21 -6.44
CA GLY A 312 -3.89 13.39 -7.21
C GLY A 312 -4.82 14.56 -6.96
N TYR A 313 -4.37 15.70 -7.45
CA TYR A 313 -4.97 17.00 -7.28
C TYR A 313 -4.99 17.73 -8.62
N THR A 314 -5.99 18.59 -8.79
CA THR A 314 -5.95 19.68 -9.76
C THR A 314 -5.37 20.91 -9.07
N LEU A 315 -4.27 21.44 -9.59
CA LEU A 315 -3.54 22.59 -9.07
C LEU A 315 -4.33 23.89 -9.28
N SER A 316 -4.29 24.79 -8.31
CA SER A 316 -4.93 26.11 -8.43
C SER A 316 -4.16 27.07 -9.35
N SER A 317 -2.87 26.82 -9.57
CA SER A 317 -2.00 27.61 -10.44
C SER A 317 -0.98 26.71 -11.14
N SER A 318 -0.83 26.87 -12.45
CA SER A 318 0.17 26.15 -13.24
C SER A 318 1.62 26.55 -12.92
N SER A 319 1.82 27.62 -12.15
CA SER A 319 3.14 28.09 -11.71
C SER A 319 3.71 27.31 -10.53
N CYS A 320 2.91 26.48 -9.85
CA CYS A 320 3.30 25.74 -8.65
C CYS A 320 2.96 24.26 -8.88
N LYS A 321 3.98 23.39 -8.91
CA LYS A 321 3.83 21.95 -9.22
C LYS A 321 4.39 21.02 -8.14
N GLU A 322 4.71 21.58 -6.97
CA GLU A 322 5.39 20.91 -5.87
C GLU A 322 4.40 20.57 -4.74
N VAL A 323 4.84 19.77 -3.77
CA VAL A 323 4.13 19.62 -2.50
C VAL A 323 4.03 20.97 -1.80
N GLY A 324 2.88 21.23 -1.16
CA GLY A 324 2.57 22.53 -0.55
C GLY A 324 1.82 23.50 -1.47
N CYS A 325 1.69 23.20 -2.77
CA CYS A 325 0.87 24.01 -3.67
C CYS A 325 -0.62 23.91 -3.31
N ALA A 326 -1.37 24.98 -3.58
CA ALA A 326 -2.82 24.97 -3.40
C ALA A 326 -3.51 24.16 -4.51
N ALA A 327 -4.44 23.29 -4.13
CA ALA A 327 -5.29 22.51 -5.01
C ALA A 327 -6.71 23.10 -5.10
N SER A 328 -7.30 23.03 -6.29
CA SER A 328 -8.67 23.48 -6.57
C SER A 328 -9.66 22.31 -6.66
N GLY A 329 -9.15 21.08 -6.79
CA GLY A 329 -9.96 19.87 -6.91
C GLY A 329 -9.12 18.59 -6.83
N PRO A 330 -9.76 17.42 -6.91
CA PRO A 330 -9.09 16.15 -7.17
C PRO A 330 -8.46 16.16 -8.57
N SER A 331 -7.52 15.26 -8.85
CA SER A 331 -7.05 15.04 -10.22
C SER A 331 -8.14 14.47 -11.12
N GLU A 332 -7.90 14.48 -12.42
CA GLU A 332 -8.67 13.73 -13.41
C GLU A 332 -8.77 12.23 -13.04
N GLU A 333 -9.89 11.62 -13.41
CA GLU A 333 -10.16 10.21 -13.18
C GLU A 333 -9.31 9.32 -14.12
N GLY A 334 -9.02 8.09 -13.67
CA GLY A 334 -8.28 7.10 -14.47
C GLY A 334 -8.99 6.76 -15.79
N SER A 335 -8.23 6.29 -16.78
CA SER A 335 -8.79 5.93 -18.09
C SER A 335 -9.79 4.78 -17.99
N CYS A 336 -9.54 3.83 -17.10
CA CYS A 336 -10.37 2.65 -16.88
C CYS A 336 -11.17 2.74 -15.57
N VAL A 337 -10.47 2.92 -14.43
CA VAL A 337 -11.11 3.04 -13.13
C VAL A 337 -11.46 4.49 -12.87
N LYS A 338 -12.77 4.75 -12.72
CA LYS A 338 -13.32 6.07 -12.49
C LYS A 338 -13.49 6.31 -10.99
N ASP A 339 -12.76 7.29 -10.47
CA ASP A 339 -12.86 7.70 -9.07
C ASP A 339 -12.84 9.24 -8.97
N PRO A 340 -13.93 9.85 -8.46
CA PRO A 340 -14.08 11.31 -8.45
C PRO A 340 -13.33 11.98 -7.30
N THR A 341 -12.60 11.23 -6.47
CA THR A 341 -11.88 11.74 -5.29
C THR A 341 -10.39 11.92 -5.54
N GLY A 342 -9.94 11.70 -6.78
CA GLY A 342 -8.54 11.85 -7.18
C GLY A 342 -7.72 10.59 -6.95
N VAL A 343 -8.34 9.43 -6.69
CA VAL A 343 -7.66 8.15 -6.71
C VAL A 343 -7.44 7.70 -8.16
N MET A 344 -6.22 7.26 -8.48
CA MET A 344 -5.94 6.66 -9.79
C MET A 344 -5.14 5.38 -9.61
N VAL A 345 -5.65 4.26 -10.13
CA VAL A 345 -4.95 2.96 -10.07
C VAL A 345 -3.65 3.01 -10.86
N LEU A 346 -2.62 2.26 -10.44
CA LEU A 346 -1.28 2.34 -11.03
C LEU A 346 -1.26 2.00 -12.53
N SER A 347 -2.15 1.10 -13.00
CA SER A 347 -2.31 0.83 -14.44
C SER A 347 -2.79 2.05 -15.22
N ASP A 348 -3.69 2.86 -14.66
CA ASP A 348 -4.17 4.10 -15.26
C ASP A 348 -3.13 5.22 -15.16
N ILE A 349 -2.39 5.31 -14.07
CA ILE A 349 -1.26 6.25 -13.94
C ILE A 349 -0.23 5.99 -15.04
N LYS A 350 0.14 4.72 -15.27
CA LYS A 350 1.07 4.33 -16.35
C LYS A 350 0.55 4.73 -17.74
N LYS A 351 -0.75 4.55 -17.99
CA LYS A 351 -1.40 4.98 -19.23
C LYS A 351 -1.37 6.52 -19.36
N ALA A 352 -1.68 7.25 -18.29
CA ALA A 352 -1.64 8.70 -18.27
C ALA A 352 -0.23 9.25 -18.53
N ILE A 353 0.80 8.65 -17.93
CA ILE A 353 2.21 8.98 -18.20
C ILE A 353 2.57 8.71 -19.66
N THR A 354 2.17 7.56 -20.21
CA THR A 354 2.44 7.22 -21.61
C THR A 354 1.76 8.20 -22.58
N ALA A 355 0.50 8.54 -22.31
CA ALA A 355 -0.30 9.40 -23.17
C ALA A 355 0.14 10.87 -23.13
N ASN A 356 0.51 11.38 -21.95
CA ASN A 356 0.82 12.79 -21.75
C ASN A 356 2.32 13.12 -21.79
N GLN A 357 3.20 12.12 -21.68
CA GLN A 357 4.65 12.29 -21.57
C GLN A 357 5.05 13.35 -20.54
N PRO A 358 4.55 13.27 -19.29
CA PRO A 358 4.81 14.26 -18.26
C PRO A 358 6.27 14.24 -17.80
N THR A 359 6.67 15.31 -17.11
CA THR A 359 7.81 15.22 -16.20
C THR A 359 7.43 14.30 -15.04
N VAL A 360 8.26 13.28 -14.81
CA VAL A 360 8.16 12.38 -13.66
C VAL A 360 9.36 12.62 -12.75
N GLU A 361 9.11 12.88 -11.48
CA GLU A 361 10.13 13.17 -10.49
C GLU A 361 10.06 12.17 -9.35
N LEU A 362 11.24 11.72 -8.87
CA LEU A 362 11.37 10.92 -7.66
C LEU A 362 11.80 11.84 -6.52
N ASP A 363 10.92 12.02 -5.54
CA ASP A 363 11.29 12.62 -4.26
C ASP A 363 11.91 11.53 -3.37
N SER A 364 13.24 11.45 -3.39
CA SER A 364 13.98 10.47 -2.60
C SER A 364 13.82 10.62 -1.08
N LYS A 365 13.43 11.80 -0.58
CA LYS A 365 13.20 12.02 0.85
C LYS A 365 11.83 11.50 1.27
N ALA A 366 10.82 11.73 0.45
CA ALA A 366 9.48 11.20 0.67
C ALA A 366 9.34 9.74 0.23
N MET A 367 10.27 9.23 -0.58
CA MET A 367 10.19 7.94 -1.27
C MET A 367 8.89 7.82 -2.08
N GLN A 368 8.58 8.85 -2.85
CA GLN A 368 7.37 8.96 -3.67
C GLN A 368 7.72 9.49 -5.05
N LYS A 369 6.96 9.08 -6.06
CA LYS A 369 7.03 9.70 -7.39
C LYS A 369 5.88 10.67 -7.59
N VAL A 370 6.18 11.70 -8.37
CA VAL A 370 5.22 12.67 -8.87
C VAL A 370 5.18 12.57 -10.38
N ALA A 371 3.99 12.59 -10.96
CA ALA A 371 3.81 12.95 -12.35
C ALA A 371 2.92 14.19 -12.44
N THR A 372 3.33 15.15 -13.28
CA THR A 372 2.50 16.32 -13.58
C THR A 372 2.29 16.44 -15.09
N TRP A 373 1.03 16.45 -15.54
CA TRP A 373 0.68 16.65 -16.95
C TRP A 373 -0.27 17.82 -17.13
N GLY A 374 -0.42 18.24 -18.38
CA GLY A 374 -1.18 19.43 -18.73
C GLY A 374 -0.65 20.66 -18.00
N SER A 375 -1.56 21.56 -17.63
CA SER A 375 -1.24 22.77 -16.85
C SER A 375 -1.44 22.60 -15.36
N ASP A 376 -2.24 21.63 -14.92
CA ASP A 376 -2.76 21.60 -13.55
C ASP A 376 -2.91 20.19 -12.94
N GLN A 377 -2.59 19.11 -13.64
CA GLN A 377 -2.73 17.77 -13.07
C GLN A 377 -1.47 17.37 -12.31
N TRP A 378 -1.66 16.86 -11.09
CA TRP A 378 -0.61 16.36 -10.22
C TRP A 378 -1.05 15.03 -9.61
N ILE A 379 -0.19 14.00 -9.64
CA ILE A 379 -0.43 12.74 -8.93
C ILE A 379 0.82 12.29 -8.20
N GLY A 380 0.66 11.93 -6.93
CA GLY A 380 1.67 11.26 -6.11
C GLY A 380 1.40 9.75 -6.07
N TYR A 381 2.40 8.93 -6.33
CA TYR A 381 2.25 7.48 -6.43
C TYR A 381 3.52 6.70 -6.09
N ASP A 382 3.34 5.40 -5.85
CA ASP A 382 4.40 4.42 -5.72
C ASP A 382 4.59 3.60 -7.00
N ASP A 383 5.84 3.25 -7.29
CA ASP A 383 6.20 2.28 -8.31
C ASP A 383 7.39 1.41 -7.85
N VAL A 384 8.13 0.79 -8.77
CA VAL A 384 9.25 -0.06 -8.39
C VAL A 384 10.41 0.66 -7.75
N ASP A 385 10.66 1.90 -8.14
CA ASP A 385 11.79 2.64 -7.60
C ASP A 385 11.50 3.02 -6.15
N THR A 386 10.28 3.51 -5.88
CA THR A 386 9.84 3.83 -4.52
C THR A 386 9.69 2.58 -3.67
N LEU A 387 9.20 1.47 -4.23
CA LEU A 387 9.14 0.18 -3.55
C LEU A 387 10.54 -0.25 -3.10
N ALA A 388 11.55 -0.18 -3.97
CA ALA A 388 12.92 -0.56 -3.60
C ALA A 388 13.45 0.29 -2.42
N LEU A 389 13.18 1.59 -2.42
CA LEU A 389 13.55 2.50 -1.32
C LEU A 389 12.80 2.16 -0.02
N LYS A 390 11.48 1.95 -0.10
CA LYS A 390 10.64 1.61 1.06
C LYS A 390 11.00 0.25 1.65
N MET A 391 11.34 -0.74 0.83
CA MET A 391 11.80 -2.05 1.31
C MET A 391 13.14 -1.96 2.04
N ALA A 392 14.10 -1.18 1.51
CA ALA A 392 15.38 -0.97 2.19
C ALA A 392 15.22 -0.22 3.52
N TRP A 393 14.27 0.73 3.60
CA TRP A 393 13.91 1.39 4.84
C TRP A 393 13.24 0.43 5.83
N ALA A 394 12.32 -0.40 5.38
CA ALA A 394 11.63 -1.41 6.18
C ALA A 394 12.59 -2.47 6.76
N ASP A 395 13.62 -2.87 5.99
CA ASP A 395 14.72 -3.72 6.46
C ASP A 395 15.43 -3.10 7.67
N GLY A 396 15.72 -1.80 7.61
CA GLY A 396 16.34 -1.05 8.70
C GLY A 396 15.50 -1.00 9.99
N LEU A 397 14.20 -1.23 9.90
CA LEU A 397 13.26 -1.26 11.03
C LEU A 397 12.89 -2.68 11.49
N CYS A 398 13.55 -3.72 10.96
CA CYS A 398 13.23 -5.11 11.24
C CYS A 398 11.81 -5.53 10.83
N LEU A 399 11.17 -4.83 9.88
CA LEU A 399 9.82 -5.20 9.47
C LEU A 399 9.84 -6.58 8.81
N GLY A 400 8.74 -7.31 8.95
CA GLY A 400 8.67 -8.70 8.49
C GLY A 400 8.22 -8.89 7.05
N GLY A 401 7.90 -7.80 6.34
CA GLY A 401 7.51 -7.87 4.93
C GLY A 401 6.82 -6.62 4.41
N ALA A 402 6.13 -6.78 3.28
CA ALA A 402 5.28 -5.78 2.66
C ALA A 402 3.94 -6.38 2.22
N VAL A 403 2.93 -5.50 2.19
CA VAL A 403 1.58 -5.81 1.75
C VAL A 403 1.13 -4.83 0.67
N PHE A 404 0.52 -5.34 -0.40
CA PHE A 404 0.20 -4.58 -1.61
C PHE A 404 -1.31 -4.41 -1.76
N TRP A 405 -1.78 -3.16 -1.76
CA TRP A 405 -3.19 -2.80 -1.93
C TRP A 405 -3.42 -2.06 -3.25
N ALA A 406 -4.01 -2.65 -4.28
CA ALA A 406 -4.28 -4.08 -4.47
C ALA A 406 -3.75 -4.52 -5.84
N LEU A 407 -3.46 -5.80 -6.02
CA LEU A 407 -2.79 -6.31 -7.22
C LEU A 407 -3.55 -6.01 -8.51
N ASP A 408 -4.88 -5.99 -8.45
CA ASP A 408 -5.75 -5.62 -9.57
C ASP A 408 -5.61 -4.16 -10.02
N ASN A 409 -5.04 -3.27 -9.19
CA ASN A 409 -4.72 -1.89 -9.58
C ASN A 409 -3.46 -1.78 -10.45
N ASN A 410 -2.72 -2.88 -10.63
CA ASN A 410 -1.49 -2.94 -11.40
C ASN A 410 -1.46 -4.18 -12.32
N GLY A 411 -2.61 -4.53 -12.90
CA GLY A 411 -2.72 -5.63 -13.87
C GLY A 411 -2.38 -7.00 -13.29
N GLY A 412 -2.57 -7.21 -11.98
CA GLY A 412 -2.25 -8.46 -11.27
C GLY A 412 -0.82 -8.54 -10.75
N ALA A 413 0.01 -7.50 -10.94
CA ALA A 413 1.39 -7.47 -10.48
C ALA A 413 1.55 -6.76 -9.13
N TRP A 414 2.35 -7.32 -8.24
CA TRP A 414 2.72 -6.70 -6.95
C TRP A 414 3.90 -5.72 -7.05
N GLY A 415 4.66 -5.76 -8.15
CA GLY A 415 5.78 -4.86 -8.45
C GLY A 415 6.16 -4.96 -9.93
N ALA A 416 7.02 -4.07 -10.44
CA ALA A 416 7.55 -4.14 -11.81
C ALA A 416 8.74 -5.09 -11.89
N THR A 417 8.45 -6.37 -11.73
CA THR A 417 9.16 -7.41 -12.46
C THR A 417 8.13 -8.44 -12.85
N GLY A 418 7.26 -8.08 -13.78
CA GLY A 418 6.71 -9.08 -14.67
C GLY A 418 7.91 -9.73 -15.36
N LYS A 419 8.39 -10.86 -14.83
CA LYS A 419 9.12 -11.83 -15.65
C LYS A 419 8.26 -11.95 -16.89
N SER A 420 8.79 -11.51 -18.03
CA SER A 420 8.07 -11.65 -19.29
C SER A 420 7.49 -13.06 -19.36
N PRO A 421 6.20 -13.25 -19.72
CA PRO A 421 5.60 -14.57 -19.85
C PRO A 421 6.45 -15.46 -20.78
N CYS A 422 7.25 -14.86 -21.67
CA CYS A 422 8.21 -15.54 -22.52
C CYS A 422 9.25 -16.38 -21.76
N LYS A 423 9.74 -15.95 -20.59
CA LYS A 423 10.67 -16.77 -19.78
C LYS A 423 9.98 -18.04 -19.29
N ALA A 424 8.78 -17.89 -18.73
CA ALA A 424 7.99 -19.02 -18.23
C ALA A 424 7.56 -19.96 -19.36
N LEU A 425 7.16 -19.42 -20.52
CA LEU A 425 6.80 -20.18 -21.72
C LEU A 425 7.99 -20.96 -22.30
N ARG A 426 9.20 -20.38 -22.30
CA ARG A 426 10.43 -21.09 -22.69
C ARG A 426 10.78 -22.19 -21.67
N ASP A 427 10.78 -21.87 -20.38
CA ASP A 427 11.11 -22.85 -19.32
C ASP A 427 10.16 -24.06 -19.37
N ALA A 428 8.88 -23.84 -19.69
CA ALA A 428 7.89 -24.91 -19.89
C ALA A 428 8.09 -25.69 -21.21
N ASN A 429 8.77 -25.12 -22.20
CA ASN A 429 8.96 -25.70 -23.54
C ASN A 429 10.40 -25.52 -24.02
N PRO A 430 11.39 -26.26 -23.47
CA PRO A 430 12.82 -26.05 -23.73
C PRO A 430 13.27 -26.33 -25.18
N LYS A 431 12.36 -26.77 -26.06
CA LYS A 431 12.58 -26.93 -27.50
C LYS A 431 12.24 -25.69 -28.32
N ASN A 432 11.53 -24.72 -27.72
CA ASN A 432 11.13 -23.49 -28.39
C ASN A 432 12.21 -22.43 -28.19
N VAL A 433 12.56 -21.72 -29.25
CA VAL A 433 13.55 -20.64 -29.22
C VAL A 433 12.82 -19.32 -28.97
N PHE A 434 13.30 -18.53 -28.01
CA PHE A 434 12.72 -17.26 -27.61
C PHE A 434 13.59 -16.09 -28.06
N PHE A 435 13.05 -15.26 -28.96
CA PHE A 435 13.68 -14.01 -29.38
C PHE A 435 12.96 -12.82 -28.75
N ALA A 436 13.69 -11.96 -28.05
CA ALA A 436 13.14 -10.74 -27.49
C ALA A 436 13.11 -9.62 -28.54
N THR A 437 12.06 -8.80 -28.55
CA THR A 437 12.02 -7.55 -29.32
C THR A 437 12.55 -6.42 -28.44
N VAL A 438 13.48 -5.63 -28.97
CA VAL A 438 14.01 -4.46 -28.27
C VAL A 438 13.32 -3.17 -28.74
N PRO A 439 13.40 -2.07 -27.96
CA PRO A 439 12.92 -0.75 -28.39
C PRO A 439 13.55 -0.27 -29.72
N SER A 440 13.06 0.87 -30.22
CA SER A 440 13.66 1.52 -31.39
C SER A 440 15.16 1.75 -31.18
N LEU A 441 15.99 1.41 -32.18
CA LEU A 441 17.45 1.54 -32.08
C LEU A 441 17.95 2.98 -31.91
N GLN A 442 17.07 3.95 -32.11
CA GLN A 442 17.33 5.38 -31.87
C GLN A 442 17.65 5.67 -30.39
N HIS A 443 17.15 4.84 -29.47
CA HIS A 443 17.40 4.97 -28.04
C HIS A 443 18.43 3.91 -27.61
N THR A 444 19.69 4.14 -27.97
CA THR A 444 20.78 3.16 -27.77
C THR A 444 20.92 2.74 -26.31
N ASP A 445 20.76 3.67 -25.37
CA ASP A 445 20.73 3.44 -23.93
C ASP A 445 19.60 2.49 -23.51
N LEU A 446 18.37 2.77 -23.92
CA LEU A 446 17.20 1.92 -23.61
C LEU A 446 17.32 0.53 -24.24
N VAL A 447 17.90 0.43 -25.44
CA VAL A 447 18.14 -0.85 -26.09
C VAL A 447 19.19 -1.65 -25.34
N LEU A 448 20.29 -1.03 -24.89
CA LEU A 448 21.33 -1.72 -24.12
C LEU A 448 20.80 -2.20 -22.76
N GLU A 449 19.92 -1.43 -22.13
CA GLU A 449 19.22 -1.83 -20.91
C GLU A 449 18.29 -3.03 -21.17
N GLU A 450 17.49 -2.98 -22.24
CA GLU A 450 16.61 -4.09 -22.62
C GLU A 450 17.41 -5.34 -23.00
N LEU A 451 18.59 -5.20 -23.61
CA LEU A 451 19.49 -6.32 -23.90
C LEU A 451 20.01 -6.98 -22.63
N CYS A 452 20.34 -6.19 -21.60
CA CYS A 452 20.69 -6.73 -20.28
C CYS A 452 19.51 -7.52 -19.71
N TYR A 453 18.30 -6.97 -19.74
CA TYR A 453 17.13 -7.66 -19.23
C TYR A 453 16.80 -8.94 -20.02
N ALA A 454 16.79 -8.87 -21.35
CA ALA A 454 16.48 -9.98 -22.24
C ALA A 454 17.45 -11.15 -22.07
N PHE A 455 18.76 -10.90 -22.08
CA PHE A 455 19.76 -11.98 -21.98
C PHE A 455 20.07 -12.39 -20.55
N ASP A 456 20.19 -11.44 -19.62
CA ASP A 456 20.69 -11.72 -18.28
C ASP A 456 19.56 -12.18 -17.35
N THR A 457 18.35 -11.65 -17.55
CA THR A 457 17.17 -11.98 -16.72
C THR A 457 16.26 -12.98 -17.41
N LEU A 458 15.80 -12.67 -18.63
CA LEU A 458 14.85 -13.53 -19.33
C LEU A 458 15.53 -14.78 -19.89
N LYS A 459 16.85 -14.74 -20.14
CA LYS A 459 17.64 -15.77 -20.83
C LYS A 459 17.19 -15.99 -22.28
N ALA A 460 16.86 -14.91 -22.99
CA ALA A 460 16.51 -14.97 -24.42
C ALA A 460 17.61 -15.68 -25.23
N ASP A 461 17.19 -16.44 -26.24
CA ASP A 461 18.10 -17.15 -27.15
C ASP A 461 18.63 -16.21 -28.25
N GLY A 462 17.94 -15.09 -28.48
CA GLY A 462 18.31 -14.05 -29.42
C GLY A 462 17.42 -12.82 -29.32
N VAL A 463 17.62 -11.87 -30.24
CA VAL A 463 16.77 -10.68 -30.38
C VAL A 463 16.28 -10.50 -31.81
N THR A 464 15.12 -9.87 -31.95
CA THR A 464 14.55 -9.47 -33.23
C THR A 464 14.79 -7.98 -33.46
N LEU A 465 15.44 -7.64 -34.59
CA LEU A 465 15.63 -6.27 -35.07
C LEU A 465 14.90 -6.06 -36.39
N PHE A 466 14.57 -4.81 -36.72
CA PHE A 466 14.00 -4.47 -38.02
C PHE A 466 15.10 -4.09 -39.02
N ILE A 467 14.89 -4.39 -40.30
CA ILE A 467 15.85 -4.05 -41.37
C ILE A 467 16.12 -2.54 -41.50
N SER A 468 15.12 -1.74 -41.13
CA SER A 468 15.19 -0.29 -41.08
C SER A 468 14.25 0.24 -40.01
N TYR A 469 14.59 1.38 -39.42
CA TYR A 469 13.76 2.18 -38.50
C TYR A 469 13.37 3.49 -39.22
N ALA A 470 12.26 4.12 -38.83
CA ALA A 470 11.66 5.25 -39.55
C ALA A 470 12.43 6.58 -39.39
N THR A 471 13.70 6.63 -39.82
CA THR A 471 14.59 7.79 -39.76
C THR A 471 15.58 7.83 -40.94
N PRO A 472 16.20 8.99 -41.25
CA PRO A 472 17.22 9.10 -42.30
C PRO A 472 18.45 8.21 -42.07
N GLN A 473 18.74 7.86 -40.81
CA GLN A 473 19.83 7.01 -40.36
C GLN A 473 19.40 5.56 -40.07
N GLY A 474 18.12 5.23 -40.27
CA GLY A 474 17.48 4.04 -39.68
C GLY A 474 17.94 2.67 -40.17
N TYR A 475 18.97 2.57 -41.02
CA TYR A 475 19.51 1.28 -41.43
C TYR A 475 20.48 0.71 -40.39
N LEU A 476 20.42 -0.61 -40.20
CA LEU A 476 21.21 -1.33 -39.20
C LEU A 476 22.73 -1.08 -39.25
N GLY A 477 23.27 -0.71 -40.42
CA GLY A 477 24.70 -0.42 -40.61
C GLY A 477 25.13 1.00 -40.21
N HIS A 478 24.22 1.85 -39.73
CA HIS A 478 24.55 3.21 -39.34
C HIS A 478 25.44 3.23 -38.08
N THR A 479 26.39 4.17 -38.03
CA THR A 479 27.41 4.23 -36.98
C THR A 479 26.83 4.46 -35.58
N GLU A 480 25.63 5.04 -35.49
CA GLU A 480 24.94 5.27 -34.22
C GLU A 480 24.54 3.98 -33.50
N TYR A 481 24.39 2.86 -34.23
CA TYR A 481 24.03 1.56 -33.65
C TYR A 481 25.24 0.69 -33.31
N ILE A 482 26.48 1.18 -33.50
CA ILE A 482 27.71 0.43 -33.17
C ILE A 482 27.69 -0.09 -31.73
N PRO A 483 27.32 0.69 -30.70
CA PRO A 483 27.31 0.18 -29.32
C PRO A 483 26.38 -1.01 -29.11
N ILE A 484 25.23 -1.01 -29.81
CA ILE A 484 24.24 -2.09 -29.78
C ILE A 484 24.84 -3.36 -30.43
N TRP A 485 25.51 -3.21 -31.57
CA TRP A 485 26.21 -4.31 -32.25
C TRP A 485 27.38 -4.84 -31.44
N GLU A 486 28.14 -3.98 -30.77
CA GLU A 486 29.24 -4.38 -29.89
C GLU A 486 28.72 -5.22 -28.71
N ASP A 487 27.61 -4.82 -28.08
CA ASP A 487 27.02 -5.59 -26.99
C ASP A 487 26.43 -6.93 -27.46
N LEU A 488 25.70 -6.94 -28.58
CA LEU A 488 25.19 -8.17 -29.20
C LEU A 488 26.32 -9.14 -29.57
N ASN A 489 27.41 -8.62 -30.16
CA ASN A 489 28.59 -9.40 -30.51
C ASN A 489 29.31 -9.93 -29.26
N ARG A 490 29.50 -9.10 -28.23
CA ARG A 490 30.08 -9.50 -26.94
C ARG A 490 29.28 -10.64 -26.30
N ARG A 491 27.96 -10.58 -26.40
CA ARG A 491 27.03 -11.60 -25.89
C ARG A 491 26.93 -12.85 -26.79
N LYS A 492 27.54 -12.82 -27.99
CA LYS A 492 27.38 -13.84 -29.03
C LYS A 492 25.90 -14.11 -29.36
N ALA A 493 25.10 -13.05 -29.33
CA ALA A 493 23.65 -13.11 -29.50
C ALA A 493 23.27 -13.53 -30.93
N VAL A 494 22.21 -14.34 -31.06
CA VAL A 494 21.56 -14.58 -32.35
C VAL A 494 20.65 -13.39 -32.66
N VAL A 495 20.84 -12.76 -33.82
CA VAL A 495 20.03 -11.62 -34.25
C VAL A 495 19.17 -12.04 -35.43
N PHE A 496 17.86 -11.99 -35.25
CA PHE A 496 16.88 -12.20 -36.32
C PHE A 496 16.46 -10.85 -36.89
N VAL A 497 16.75 -10.61 -38.17
CA VAL A 497 16.41 -9.34 -38.84
C VAL A 497 15.10 -9.52 -39.62
N HIS A 498 14.05 -8.85 -39.16
CA HIS A 498 12.74 -8.89 -39.79
C HIS A 498 12.58 -7.75 -40.82
N PRO A 499 12.18 -8.04 -42.06
CA PRO A 499 11.88 -7.00 -43.05
C PRO A 499 10.60 -6.25 -42.68
N ILE A 500 10.54 -4.95 -42.93
CA ILE A 500 9.30 -4.17 -42.84
C ILE A 500 8.98 -3.59 -44.22
N ASN A 501 7.72 -3.70 -44.65
CA ASN A 501 7.28 -3.15 -45.93
C ASN A 501 6.90 -1.67 -45.74
N ASN A 502 7.69 -0.74 -46.29
CA ASN A 502 7.45 0.71 -46.43
C ASN A 502 6.99 1.44 -45.14
N VAL A 503 7.84 2.24 -44.50
CA VAL A 503 8.07 3.65 -44.87
C VAL A 503 6.82 4.30 -45.51
N ALA A 504 5.79 4.52 -44.72
CA ALA A 504 4.97 5.71 -44.94
C ALA A 504 5.87 6.91 -44.60
N ALA A 505 6.07 7.76 -45.60
CA ALA A 505 6.96 8.92 -45.56
C ALA A 505 6.58 9.91 -44.44
N VAL A 506 7.64 10.46 -43.84
CA VAL A 506 7.83 11.79 -43.22
C VAL A 506 6.57 12.56 -42.81
#